data_AF-A0A925KHR1-F1
#
_entry.id   AF-A0A925KHR1-F1
#
_cell.length_a   1.000
_cell.length_b   1.000
_cell.length_c   1.000
_cell.angle_alpha   90.00
_cell.angle_beta   90.00
_cell.angle_gamma   90.00
#
_symmetry.space_group_name_H-M   'P 1'
#
loop_
_entity.id
_entity.type
_entity.pdbx_description
1 polymer ?
#
loop_
_entity_poly.entity_id
_entity_poly.type
_entity_poly.pdbx_seq_one_letter_code
_entity_poly.pdbx_strand_id
1 'polypeptide(L)' 'MANAASHISRPSVGGQAEAVRAALRSAAIAAEDVDAINAHGTGTQANDATKTAVIRAIFGARTDRIAISATKAIHG' A
#
# COMPACT_ATOMS: atom_id res chain seq x y z
N MET A 1 23.93 17.15 7.12
CA MET A 1 23.88 15.88 6.36
C MET A 1 22.65 15.13 6.88
N ALA A 2 21.54 14.89 6.16
CA ALA A 2 21.33 14.72 4.73
C ALA A 2 20.02 15.39 4.28
N ASN A 3 20.10 16.15 3.19
CA ASN A 3 18.96 16.54 2.37
C ASN A 3 18.55 15.29 1.57
N ALA A 4 17.41 14.69 1.90
CA ALA A 4 16.75 13.73 1.04
C ALA A 4 15.35 14.25 0.71
N ALA A 5 15.31 15.35 -0.04
CA ALA A 5 14.16 15.69 -0.88
C ALA A 5 13.99 14.59 -1.96
N SER A 6 13.49 13.42 -1.56
CA SER A 6 12.90 12.48 -2.52
C SER A 6 11.65 13.16 -3.06
N HIS A 7 11.66 13.52 -4.34
CA HIS A 7 10.52 14.02 -5.12
C HIS A 7 9.16 13.67 -4.49
N ILE A 8 8.29 14.67 -4.29
CA ILE A 8 6.94 14.49 -3.72
C ILE A 8 6.12 13.39 -4.41
N SER A 9 6.45 13.08 -5.67
CA SER A 9 5.82 12.04 -6.49
C SER A 9 6.45 10.65 -6.40
N ARG A 10 7.61 10.49 -5.74
CA ARG A 10 8.27 9.18 -5.63
C ARG A 10 7.56 8.35 -4.56
N PRO A 11 7.09 7.14 -4.90
CA PRO A 11 6.45 6.25 -3.94
C PRO A 11 7.45 5.91 -2.83
N SER A 12 7.08 6.18 -1.57
CA SER A 12 7.83 5.77 -0.40
C SER A 12 7.03 4.75 0.40
N VAL A 13 7.68 3.66 0.82
CA VAL A 13 7.04 2.63 1.65
C VAL A 13 6.52 3.24 2.96
N GLY A 14 7.35 4.06 3.62
CA GLY A 14 6.98 4.70 4.88
C GLY A 14 5.78 5.64 4.75
N GLY A 15 5.79 6.54 3.75
CA GLY A 15 4.69 7.47 3.54
C GLY A 15 3.39 6.78 3.14
N GLN A 16 3.45 5.76 2.29
CA GLN A 16 2.29 4.96 1.92
C GLN A 16 1.74 4.16 3.10
N ALA A 17 2.61 3.59 3.93
CA ALA A 17 2.19 2.86 5.12
C ALA A 17 1.48 3.76 6.13
N GLU A 18 2.02 4.94 6.40
CA GLU A 18 1.38 5.91 7.29
C GLU A 18 0.05 6.42 6.74
N ALA A 19 -0.05 6.66 5.43
CA ALA A 19 -1.32 7.06 4.80
C ALA A 19 -2.41 5.99 4.98
N VAL A 20 -2.08 4.71 4.77
CA VAL A 20 -3.03 3.61 4.97
C VAL A 20 -3.40 3.45 6.45
N ARG A 21 -2.44 3.54 7.38
CA ARG A 21 -2.74 3.51 8.82
C ARG A 21 -3.65 4.67 9.25
N ALA A 22 -3.42 5.86 8.71
CA ALA A 22 -4.28 7.02 8.98
C ALA A 22 -5.71 6.80 8.44
N ALA A 23 -5.85 6.22 7.26
CA ALA A 23 -7.16 5.87 6.69
C ALA A 23 -7.92 4.86 7.56
N LEU A 24 -7.26 3.78 8.01
CA LEU A 24 -7.87 2.79 8.92
C LEU A 24 -8.35 3.44 10.22
N ARG A 25 -7.52 4.30 10.84
CA ARG A 25 -7.91 5.06 12.04
C ARG A 25 -9.09 5.99 11.79
N SER A 26 -9.09 6.70 10.67
CA SER A 26 -10.19 7.61 10.32
C SER A 26 -11.51 6.87 10.08
N ALA A 27 -11.45 5.64 9.57
CA ALA A 27 -12.60 4.77 9.35
C ALA A 27 -13.01 3.98 10.61
N ALA A 28 -12.20 4.03 11.68
CA ALA A 28 -12.38 3.26 12.91
C ALA A 28 -12.52 1.74 12.67
N ILE A 29 -11.82 1.21 11.66
CA ILE A 29 -11.77 -0.22 11.34
C ILE A 29 -10.41 -0.79 11.71
N ALA A 30 -10.39 -2.04 12.14
CA ALA A 30 -9.15 -2.74 12.40
C ALA A 30 -8.58 -3.30 11.09
N ALA A 31 -7.28 -3.58 11.05
CA ALA A 31 -6.65 -4.13 9.83
C ALA A 31 -7.19 -5.53 9.49
N GLU A 32 -7.60 -6.27 10.51
CA GLU A 32 -8.27 -7.57 10.42
C GLU A 32 -9.67 -7.52 9.81
N ASP A 33 -10.31 -6.36 9.73
CA ASP A 33 -11.63 -6.21 9.10
C ASP A 33 -11.54 -5.99 7.57
N VAL A 34 -10.32 -5.90 7.03
CA VAL A 34 -10.10 -5.68 5.60
C VAL A 34 -9.94 -7.03 4.89
N ASP A 35 -10.92 -7.40 4.07
CA ASP A 35 -10.93 -8.66 3.31
C ASP A 35 -10.38 -8.54 1.88
N ALA A 36 -10.40 -7.33 1.31
CA ALA A 36 -9.94 -7.07 -0.05
C ALA A 36 -9.21 -5.72 -0.17
N ILE A 37 -8.18 -5.67 -1.01
CA ILE A 37 -7.41 -4.47 -1.33
C ILE A 37 -7.40 -4.30 -2.85
N ASN A 38 -7.89 -3.16 -3.32
CA ASN A 38 -7.65 -2.76 -4.71
C ASN A 38 -6.40 -1.89 -4.80
N ALA A 39 -5.27 -2.50 -5.14
CA ALA A 39 -4.00 -1.83 -5.31
C ALA A 39 -4.02 -0.92 -6.54
N HIS A 40 -3.26 0.17 -6.48
CA HIS A 40 -3.11 1.10 -7.60
C HIS A 40 -2.43 0.46 -8.85
N GLY A 41 -1.98 -0.80 -8.80
CA GLY A 41 -1.09 -1.52 -9.74
C GLY A 41 -0.88 -0.86 -11.10
N THR A 42 0.23 -0.14 -11.24
CA THR A 42 0.63 0.56 -12.47
C THR A 42 1.41 -0.34 -13.43
N GLY A 43 1.54 -1.63 -13.10
CA GLY A 43 2.28 -2.62 -13.88
C GLY A 43 3.80 -2.48 -13.85
N THR A 44 4.36 -1.69 -12.93
CA THR A 44 5.82 -1.54 -12.78
C THR A 44 6.32 -2.36 -11.59
N GLN A 45 7.29 -3.23 -11.86
CA GLN A 45 7.83 -4.18 -10.87
C GLN A 45 8.26 -3.50 -9.55
N ALA A 46 8.88 -2.31 -9.64
CA ALA A 46 9.30 -1.54 -8.48
C ALA A 46 8.12 -1.00 -7.63
N ASN A 47 7.04 -0.55 -8.28
CA ASN A 47 5.87 -0.03 -7.58
C ASN A 47 5.04 -1.17 -6.97
N ASP A 48 4.95 -2.30 -7.66
CA ASP A 48 4.24 -3.47 -7.16
C ASP A 48 4.97 -4.10 -5.97
N ALA A 49 6.30 -4.23 -6.03
CA ALA A 49 7.11 -4.64 -4.88
C ALA A 49 6.96 -3.70 -3.67
N THR A 50 6.94 -2.38 -3.93
CA THR A 50 6.71 -1.36 -2.90
C THR A 50 5.34 -1.54 -2.24
N LYS A 51 4.28 -1.73 -3.03
CA LYS A 51 2.92 -1.95 -2.51
C LYS A 51 2.81 -3.22 -1.70
N THR A 52 3.41 -4.32 -2.17
CA THR A 52 3.44 -5.58 -1.41
C THR A 52 4.15 -5.39 -0.07
N ALA A 53 5.26 -4.65 -0.02
CA ALA A 53 5.96 -4.35 1.23
C ALA A 53 5.10 -3.51 2.19
N VAL A 54 4.38 -2.51 1.68
CA VAL A 54 3.45 -1.68 2.46
C VAL A 54 2.31 -2.54 3.03
N ILE A 55 1.68 -3.38 2.21
CA ILE A 55 0.58 -4.25 2.64
C ILE A 55 1.08 -5.22 3.72
N ARG A 56 2.25 -5.86 3.52
CA ARG A 56 2.85 -6.75 4.54
C ARG A 56 3.16 -6.01 5.84
N ALA A 57 3.61 -4.76 5.78
CA ALA A 57 3.90 -3.95 6.97
C ALA A 57 2.67 -3.51 7.77
N ILE A 58 1.46 -3.61 7.19
CA ILE A 58 0.20 -3.19 7.82
C ILE A 58 -0.63 -4.40 8.25
N PHE A 59 -0.79 -5.37 7.35
CA PHE A 59 -1.66 -6.53 7.55
C PHE A 59 -0.91 -7.77 8.05
N GLY A 60 0.42 -7.72 8.11
CA GLY A 60 1.25 -8.82 8.63
C GLY A 60 0.97 -10.14 7.90
N ALA A 61 0.83 -11.22 8.67
CA ALA A 61 0.54 -12.56 8.15
C ALA A 61 -0.84 -12.68 7.46
N ARG A 62 -1.79 -11.76 7.74
CA ARG A 62 -3.10 -11.75 7.06
C ARG A 62 -2.98 -11.36 5.59
N THR A 63 -1.88 -10.73 5.18
CA THR A 63 -1.62 -10.36 3.77
C THR A 63 -1.82 -11.53 2.81
N ASP A 64 -1.45 -12.74 3.22
CA ASP A 64 -1.56 -13.94 2.38
C ASP A 64 -3.01 -14.47 2.25
N ARG A 65 -3.96 -13.87 2.99
CA ARG A 65 -5.40 -14.19 2.98
C ARG A 65 -6.29 -13.07 2.45
N ILE A 66 -5.72 -11.88 2.21
CA ILE A 66 -6.46 -10.74 1.67
C ILE A 66 -6.45 -10.82 0.15
N ALA A 67 -7.62 -10.70 -0.48
CA ALA A 67 -7.71 -10.63 -1.93
C ALA A 67 -7.12 -9.30 -2.42
N ILE A 68 -6.07 -9.33 -3.26
CA ILE A 68 -5.46 -8.13 -3.84
C ILE A 68 -5.79 -8.07 -5.33
N SER A 69 -6.53 -7.05 -5.75
CA SER A 69 -6.79 -6.74 -7.16
C SER A 69 -6.03 -5.50 -7.60
N ALA A 70 -5.84 -5.31 -8.91
CA ALA A 70 -5.33 -4.06 -9.46
C ALA A 70 -6.10 -3.70 -10.72
N THR A 71 -7.17 -2.91 -10.56
CA THR A 71 -8.03 -2.53 -11.68
C THR A 71 -7.28 -1.75 -12.76
N LYS A 72 -6.28 -0.92 -12.42
CA LYS A 72 -5.49 -0.18 -13.41
C LYS A 72 -4.62 -1.08 -14.31
N ALA A 73 -4.22 -2.26 -13.83
CA ALA A 73 -3.53 -3.24 -14.67
C ALA A 73 -4.44 -3.83 -15.77
N ILE A 74 -5.76 -3.73 -15.60
CA ILE A 74 -6.77 -4.26 -16.53
C ILE A 74 -7.29 -3.15 -17.47
N HIS A 75 -7.36 -1.89 -17.03
CA HIS A 75 -8.02 -0.80 -17.78
C HIS A 75 -7.13 0.39 -18.18
N GLY A 76 -5.95 0.60 -17.56
CA GLY A 76 -5.13 1.82 -17.70
C GLY A 76 -5.24 2.80 -16.53
#